data_AF-A0A7C5M9H2-F1
#
_entry.id   AF-A0A7C5M9H2-F1
#
_cell.length_a   1.000
_cell.length_b   1.000
_cell.length_c   1.000
_cell.angle_alpha   90.00
_cell.angle_beta   90.00
_cell.angle_gamma   90.00
#
_symmetry.space_group_name_H-M   'P 1'
#
loop_
_entity.id
_entity.type
_entity.pdbx_description
1 polymer ?
#
loop_
_entity_poly.entity_id
_entity_poly.type
_entity_poly.pdbx_seq_one_letter_code
_entity_poly.pdbx_strand_id
1 'polypeptide(L)'
;HEGGLILGVEPGARFQQVDLQLAKGDLIFLYTDGVTEAMNPQEEEFGEERLKDLLFRHKERSPEEILKIVSEEIQSFTGTASFESDDVTMFALKIN
;
A
#
# COMPACT_ATOMS: atom_id res chain seq x y z
N HIS A 1 -0.15 11.68 5.65
CA HIS A 1 -0.54 12.15 4.31
C HIS A 1 -1.69 13.15 4.45
N GLU A 2 -1.66 14.30 3.77
CA GLU A 2 -2.85 15.14 3.62
C GLU A 2 -3.67 14.59 2.46
N GLY A 3 -4.82 13.98 2.75
CA GLY A 3 -5.74 13.49 1.72
C GLY A 3 -6.28 14.66 0.90
N GLY A 4 -6.14 14.58 -0.43
CA GLY A 4 -6.76 15.53 -1.35
C GLY A 4 -8.28 15.37 -1.39
N LEU A 5 -8.96 16.34 -2.00
CA LEU A 5 -10.41 16.27 -2.18
C LEU A 5 -10.81 15.00 -2.95
N ILE A 6 -11.88 14.32 -2.54
CA ILE A 6 -12.46 13.20 -3.29
C ILE A 6 -12.90 13.71 -4.68
N LEU A 7 -12.61 12.91 -5.72
CA LEU A 7 -13.00 13.21 -7.10
C LEU A 7 -14.52 13.42 -7.21
N GLY A 8 -14.94 14.51 -7.85
CA GLY A 8 -16.34 14.79 -8.17
C GLY A 8 -17.12 15.57 -7.10
N VAL A 9 -16.52 15.93 -5.96
CA VAL A 9 -17.18 16.72 -4.91
C VAL A 9 -17.34 18.20 -5.31
N GLU A 10 -16.32 18.77 -5.96
CA GLU A 10 -16.32 20.19 -6.35
C GLU A 10 -16.01 20.36 -7.85
N PRO A 11 -16.90 20.98 -8.64
CA PRO A 11 -16.61 21.36 -10.01
C PRO A 11 -15.41 22.32 -10.07
N GLY A 12 -14.36 21.93 -10.81
CA GLY A 12 -13.15 22.74 -10.94
C GLY A 12 -12.11 22.53 -9.84
N ALA A 13 -12.27 21.49 -8.99
CA ALA A 13 -11.26 21.08 -8.04
C ALA A 13 -9.88 20.94 -8.70
N ARG A 14 -8.86 21.51 -8.06
CA ARG A 14 -7.46 21.39 -8.48
C ARG A 14 -6.79 20.32 -7.64
N PHE A 15 -6.38 19.23 -8.29
CA PHE A 15 -5.60 18.19 -7.65
C PHE A 15 -4.14 18.60 -7.58
N GLN A 16 -3.49 18.28 -6.47
CA GLN A 16 -2.06 18.49 -6.35
C GLN A 16 -1.33 17.53 -7.28
N GLN A 17 -0.40 18.07 -8.06
CA GLN A 17 0.55 17.28 -8.82
C GLN A 17 1.90 17.35 -8.12
N VAL A 18 2.57 16.20 -8.02
CA VAL A 18 3.93 16.10 -7.50
C VAL A 18 4.77 15.42 -8.57
N ASP A 19 5.87 16.05 -8.94
CA ASP A 19 6.87 15.48 -9.85
C ASP A 19 8.06 14.96 -9.03
N LEU A 20 8.50 13.73 -9.31
CA LEU A 20 9.59 13.06 -8.62
C LEU A 20 10.63 12.58 -9.63
N GLN A 21 11.92 12.81 -9.35
CA GLN A 21 13.02 12.19 -10.10
C GLN A 21 13.36 10.85 -9.45
N LEU A 22 13.24 9.77 -10.22
CA LEU A 22 13.54 8.42 -9.75
C LEU A 22 14.94 7.99 -10.21
N ALA A 23 15.68 7.37 -9.30
CA ALA A 23 16.98 6.78 -9.54
C ALA A 23 16.87 5.25 -9.65
N LYS A 24 17.90 4.66 -10.27
CA LYS A 24 18.03 3.19 -10.30
C LYS A 24 18.04 2.64 -8.87
N GLY A 25 17.22 1.61 -8.65
CA GLY A 25 17.01 0.97 -7.36
C GLY A 25 15.75 1.43 -6.64
N ASP A 26 15.19 2.59 -7.00
CA ASP A 26 13.99 3.13 -6.37
C ASP A 26 12.78 2.22 -6.56
N LEU A 27 11.95 2.15 -5.52
CA LEU A 27 10.68 1.42 -5.47
C LEU A 27 9.56 2.43 -5.23
N ILE A 28 8.59 2.47 -6.14
CA ILE A 28 7.30 3.08 -5.90
C ILE A 28 6.32 1.97 -5.55
N PHE A 29 5.67 2.11 -4.39
CA PHE A 29 4.60 1.23 -3.94
C PHE A 29 3.34 2.05 -3.70
N LEU A 30 2.27 1.74 -4.42
CA LEU A 30 0.96 2.39 -4.29
C LEU A 30 -0.04 1.36 -3.77
N TYR A 31 -0.94 1.80 -2.90
CA TYR A 31 -1.93 0.94 -2.28
C TYR A 31 -3.22 1.70 -1.99
N THR A 32 -4.34 0.97 -1.90
CA THR A 32 -5.58 1.45 -1.29
C THR A 32 -5.54 1.25 0.22
N ASP A 33 -6.32 2.05 0.95
CA ASP A 33 -6.49 1.98 2.41
C ASP A 33 -6.80 0.57 2.93
N GLY A 34 -7.52 -0.27 2.16
CA GLY A 34 -7.74 -1.67 2.50
C GLY A 34 -6.47 -2.50 2.82
N VAL A 35 -5.28 -2.06 2.39
CA VAL A 35 -4.00 -2.66 2.86
C VAL A 35 -3.72 -2.34 4.32
N THR A 36 -3.84 -1.06 4.69
CA THR A 36 -3.48 -0.58 6.03
C THR A 36 -4.58 -0.79 7.04
N GLU A 37 -5.84 -0.74 6.60
CA GLU A 37 -7.03 -0.93 7.44
C GLU A 37 -7.40 -2.41 7.64
N ALA A 38 -6.69 -3.33 6.98
CA ALA A 38 -6.87 -4.77 7.17
C ALA A 38 -6.73 -5.14 8.67
N MET A 39 -7.78 -5.74 9.24
CA MET A 39 -7.86 -6.00 10.68
C MET A 39 -7.47 -7.45 11.04
N ASN A 40 -6.73 -7.59 12.13
CA ASN A 40 -6.52 -8.89 12.78
C ASN A 40 -7.73 -9.30 13.65
N PRO A 41 -7.77 -10.54 14.18
CA PRO A 41 -8.87 -10.98 15.05
C PRO A 41 -8.98 -10.24 16.39
N GLN A 42 -8.04 -9.36 16.72
CA GLN A 42 -8.07 -8.47 17.88
C GLN A 42 -8.59 -7.07 17.51
N GLU A 43 -9.08 -6.88 16.29
CA GLU A 43 -9.54 -5.59 15.74
C GLU A 43 -8.42 -4.53 15.66
N GLU A 44 -7.17 -4.98 15.54
CA GLU A 44 -6.03 -4.08 15.28
C GLU A 44 -5.76 -4.02 13.78
N GLU A 45 -5.60 -2.80 13.25
CA GLU A 45 -5.22 -2.54 11.87
C GLU A 45 -3.76 -2.99 11.57
N PHE A 46 -3.51 -3.39 10.32
CA PHE A 46 -2.17 -3.71 9.85
C PHE A 46 -1.23 -2.49 9.96
N GLY A 47 -1.74 -1.33 9.54
CA GLY A 47 -1.13 -0.02 9.71
C GLY A 47 0.03 0.28 8.76
N GLU A 48 0.29 1.57 8.56
CA GLU A 48 1.34 2.07 7.66
C GLU A 48 2.75 1.65 8.11
N GLU A 49 3.02 1.60 9.41
CA GLU A 49 4.38 1.35 9.92
C GLU A 49 4.83 -0.09 9.63
N ARG A 50 3.94 -1.09 9.78
CA ARG A 50 4.26 -2.47 9.40
C ARG A 50 4.51 -2.60 7.90
N LEU A 51 3.70 -1.93 7.08
CA LEU A 51 3.87 -1.89 5.63
C LEU A 51 5.23 -1.28 5.26
N LYS A 52 5.59 -0.13 5.83
CA LYS A 52 6.88 0.53 5.60
C LYS A 52 8.04 -0.39 5.96
N ASP A 53 8.02 -0.98 7.15
CA ASP A 53 9.08 -1.89 7.61
C ASP A 53 9.24 -3.11 6.69
N LEU A 54 8.13 -3.68 6.24
CA LEU A 54 8.12 -4.80 5.30
C LEU A 54 8.75 -4.40 3.95
N LEU A 55 8.32 -3.28 3.39
CA LEU A 55 8.85 -2.77 2.12
C LEU A 55 10.35 -2.44 2.24
N PHE A 56 10.80 -1.80 3.31
CA PHE A 56 12.22 -1.50 3.53
C PHE A 56 13.08 -2.76 3.62
N ARG A 57 12.59 -3.81 4.29
CA ARG A 57 13.30 -5.09 4.43
C ARG A 57 13.43 -5.83 3.09
N HIS A 58 12.47 -5.66 2.19
CA HIS A 58 12.38 -6.41 0.94
C HIS A 58 12.62 -5.57 -0.32
N LYS A 59 13.02 -4.30 -0.20
CA LYS A 59 13.16 -3.36 -1.33
C LYS A 59 14.05 -3.82 -2.49
N GLU A 60 15.01 -4.72 -2.23
CA GLU A 60 15.93 -5.25 -3.25
C GLU A 60 15.35 -6.41 -4.08
N ARG A 61 14.16 -6.90 -3.71
CA ARG A 61 13.43 -7.96 -4.42
C ARG A 61 12.78 -7.42 -5.70
N SER A 62 12.30 -8.33 -6.55
CA SER A 62 11.50 -7.96 -7.71
C SER A 62 10.14 -7.37 -7.27
N PRO A 63 9.49 -6.51 -8.08
CA PRO A 63 8.15 -6.01 -7.79
C PRO A 63 7.14 -7.12 -7.50
N GLU A 64 7.19 -8.23 -8.25
CA GLU A 64 6.31 -9.38 -8.08
C GLU A 64 6.55 -10.10 -6.75
N GLU A 65 7.82 -10.27 -6.37
CA GLU A 65 8.17 -10.84 -5.06
C GLU A 65 7.69 -9.93 -3.92
N ILE A 66 7.82 -8.60 -4.06
CA ILE A 66 7.35 -7.63 -3.06
C ILE A 66 5.83 -7.74 -2.90
N LEU A 67 5.07 -7.69 -3.99
CA LEU A 67 3.61 -7.79 -3.96
C LEU A 67 3.15 -9.09 -3.29
N LYS A 68 3.84 -10.21 -3.59
CA LYS A 68 3.56 -11.50 -2.98
C LYS A 68 3.83 -11.48 -1.47
N ILE A 69 4.98 -10.96 -1.04
CA ILE A 69 5.34 -10.87 0.38
C ILE A 69 4.33 -10.01 1.15
N VAL A 70 3.93 -8.87 0.60
CA VAL A 70 2.93 -8.00 1.25
C VAL A 70 1.58 -8.73 1.38
N SER A 71 1.13 -9.37 0.30
CA SER A 71 -0.13 -10.14 0.31
C SER A 71 -0.13 -11.27 1.35
N GLU A 72 0.96 -12.05 1.41
CA GLU A 72 1.13 -13.14 2.37
C GLU A 72 1.19 -12.62 3.82
N GLU A 73 1.87 -11.50 4.07
CA GLU A 73 1.96 -10.89 5.40
C GLU A 73 0.59 -10.36 5.87
N ILE A 74 -0.18 -9.70 5.01
CA ILE A 74 -1.54 -9.24 5.36
C ILE A 74 -2.43 -10.45 5.65
N GLN A 75 -2.41 -11.49 4.79
CA GLN A 75 -3.20 -12.70 5.02
C GLN A 75 -2.84 -13.40 6.34
N SER A 76 -1.54 -13.46 6.67
CA SER A 76 -1.05 -13.98 7.94
C SER A 76 -1.53 -13.15 9.13
N PHE A 77 -1.52 -11.82 8.99
CA PHE A 77 -1.94 -10.88 10.03
C PHE A 77 -3.45 -10.91 10.30
N THR A 78 -4.28 -10.88 9.25
CA THR A 78 -5.75 -10.88 9.36
C THR A 78 -6.29 -12.22 9.85
N GLY A 79 -5.52 -13.29 9.65
CA GLY A 79 -6.00 -14.66 9.79
C GLY A 79 -6.90 -15.08 8.62
N THR A 80 -7.12 -16.39 8.49
CA THR A 80 -7.83 -16.99 7.35
C THR A 80 -9.32 -16.63 7.23
N ALA A 81 -9.91 -16.00 8.25
CA ALA A 81 -11.33 -15.68 8.31
C ALA A 81 -11.66 -14.19 8.06
N SER A 82 -10.67 -13.29 8.11
CA SER A 82 -10.90 -11.84 8.17
C SER A 82 -10.37 -11.06 6.97
N PHE A 83 -9.72 -11.72 6.00
CA PHE A 83 -9.17 -11.07 4.80
C PHE A 83 -10.25 -10.58 3.80
N GLU A 84 -11.54 -10.77 4.09
CA GLU A 84 -12.64 -10.45 3.17
C GLU A 84 -13.34 -9.10 3.45
N SER A 85 -12.78 -8.24 4.30
CA SER A 85 -13.50 -7.03 4.75
C SER A 85 -13.37 -5.80 3.84
N ASP A 86 -12.38 -5.72 2.92
CA ASP A 86 -12.20 -4.58 2.02
C ASP A 86 -11.43 -4.90 0.72
N ASP A 87 -11.60 -4.07 -0.32
CA ASP A 87 -10.92 -4.20 -1.60
C ASP A 87 -9.42 -3.83 -1.50
N VAL A 88 -8.56 -4.85 -1.40
CA VAL A 88 -7.10 -4.67 -1.36
C VAL A 88 -6.54 -4.52 -2.78
N THR A 89 -6.00 -3.33 -3.10
CA THR A 89 -5.27 -3.07 -4.35
C THR A 89 -3.84 -2.62 -4.05
N MET A 90 -2.87 -3.19 -4.76
CA MET A 90 -1.45 -2.86 -4.64
C MET A 90 -0.80 -2.76 -6.01
N PHE A 91 0.15 -1.83 -6.15
CA PHE A 91 0.97 -1.65 -7.34
C PHE A 91 2.42 -1.39 -6.96
N ALA A 92 3.35 -2.07 -7.64
CA ALA A 92 4.78 -1.90 -7.42
C ALA A 92 5.50 -1.61 -8.74
N LEU A 93 6.35 -0.59 -8.74
CA LEU A 93 7.23 -0.21 -9.84
C LEU A 93 8.66 -0.09 -9.32
N LYS A 94 9.61 -0.70 -10.01
CA LYS A 94 11.04 -0.61 -9.69
C LYS A 94 11.82 -0.08 -10.89
N ILE A 95 12.71 0.88 -10.63
CA ILE A 95 13.58 1.46 -11.65
C ILE A 95 14.88 0.66 -11.71
N ASN A 96 15.18 0.06 -12.87
CA ASN A 96 16.33 -0.84 -13.08
C ASN A 96 17.48 -0.19 -13.86
#